data_AF-A0A2M6YCI3-F1
#
_entry.id   AF-A0A2M6YCI3-F1
#
_cell.length_a   1.000
_cell.length_b   1.000
_cell.length_c   1.000
_cell.angle_alpha   90.00
_cell.angle_beta   90.00
_cell.angle_gamma   90.00
#
_symmetry.space_group_name_H-M   'P 1'
#
loop_
_entity.id
_entity.type
_entity.pdbx_description
1 polymer ?
#
loop_
_entity_poly.entity_id
_entity_poly.type
_entity_poly.pdbx_seq_one_letter_code
_entity_poly.pdbx_strand_id
1 'polypeptide(L)'
;MEEQIKPAEQKQSRPSWDEYFMNLAHLAATRSTCNRGVPVKYAKDRKGVGAVIAGDKVTLATGYNGSARGLDHCDEVGHEIVEGHCIRTVHAEANAVASAAKRGVAIDGATVYSTASPCYDCFKLLINCGVKRVVCGSFYGSRYGASDKVVALAAQAGIQLEFMKSYADNDHSLDPDTMRLDTKSSDRKLKIKKLRPDATIPNFAREGDAGLDLYTVDNLNIDPGERVKVATGIAMEIPPGYVGLIWDRTGVSFKRGLKIIGGVVDSSYRGEIFPLMANISDEQVEISAGEKIAQMVIQPFSRPEIELTNEISQTERGEQMFGSSDLKPISQDDIKKVIKINNPEEDNGSQKGRW
;
A
#
# COMPACT_ATOMS: atom_id res chain seq x y z
N MET A 1 -52.73 15.70 -15.86
CA MET A 1 -51.69 15.22 -14.93
C MET A 1 -50.41 15.90 -15.34
N GLU A 2 -49.84 16.75 -14.49
CA GLU A 2 -48.48 17.24 -14.70
C GLU A 2 -47.51 16.17 -14.22
N GLU A 3 -46.57 15.80 -15.09
CA GLU A 3 -45.59 14.76 -14.81
C GLU A 3 -44.47 15.36 -13.96
N GLN A 4 -44.56 15.19 -12.64
CA GLN A 4 -43.56 15.70 -11.70
C GLN A 4 -42.25 14.92 -11.84
N ILE A 5 -41.29 15.50 -12.59
CA ILE A 5 -39.92 14.98 -12.70
C ILE A 5 -39.30 14.98 -11.30
N LYS A 6 -38.99 13.78 -10.78
CA LYS A 6 -38.30 13.64 -9.49
C LYS A 6 -36.93 14.33 -9.55
N PRO A 7 -36.51 15.06 -8.50
CA PRO A 7 -35.17 15.62 -8.44
C PRO A 7 -34.12 14.50 -8.49
N ALA A 8 -33.03 14.74 -9.19
CA ALA A 8 -31.95 13.76 -9.31
C ALA A 8 -31.30 13.52 -7.94
N GLU A 9 -31.27 12.27 -7.50
CA GLU A 9 -30.47 11.84 -6.34
C GLU A 9 -28.97 12.10 -6.58
N GLN A 10 -28.19 12.06 -5.50
CA GLN A 10 -26.75 12.39 -5.53
C GLN A 10 -26.04 11.64 -6.66
N LYS A 11 -25.29 12.38 -7.51
CA LYS A 11 -24.53 11.82 -8.62
C LYS A 11 -23.56 10.75 -8.12
N GLN A 12 -23.88 9.48 -8.34
CA GLN A 12 -22.91 8.40 -8.24
C GLN A 12 -21.72 8.71 -9.15
N SER A 13 -20.50 8.66 -8.62
CA SER A 13 -19.28 8.86 -9.39
C SER A 13 -19.14 7.75 -10.43
N ARG A 14 -19.16 8.11 -11.71
CA ARG A 14 -18.89 7.16 -12.80
C ARG A 14 -17.40 6.83 -12.81
N PRO A 15 -17.01 5.58 -13.07
CA PRO A 15 -15.59 5.22 -13.16
C PRO A 15 -14.91 5.99 -14.31
N SER A 16 -13.61 6.21 -14.18
CA SER A 16 -12.79 6.73 -15.26
C SER A 16 -12.73 5.73 -16.44
N TRP A 17 -12.29 6.18 -17.61
CA TRP A 17 -12.13 5.28 -18.77
C TRP A 17 -11.07 4.22 -18.51
N ASP A 18 -9.97 4.58 -17.83
CA ASP A 18 -8.91 3.64 -17.49
C ASP A 18 -9.40 2.59 -16.48
N GLU A 19 -10.18 2.98 -15.47
CA GLU A 19 -10.85 2.05 -14.55
C GLU A 19 -11.80 1.11 -15.29
N TYR A 20 -12.61 1.64 -16.21
CA TYR A 20 -13.56 0.85 -16.99
C TYR A 20 -12.84 -0.22 -17.84
N PHE A 21 -11.82 0.16 -18.61
CA PHE A 21 -11.09 -0.78 -19.46
C PHE A 21 -10.19 -1.74 -18.66
N MET A 22 -9.61 -1.31 -17.55
CA MET A 22 -8.86 -2.21 -16.65
C MET A 22 -9.79 -3.23 -15.98
N ASN A 23 -11.01 -2.84 -15.57
CA ASN A 23 -12.01 -3.78 -15.10
C ASN A 23 -12.44 -4.76 -16.22
N LEU A 24 -12.58 -4.32 -17.48
CA LEU A 24 -12.81 -5.25 -18.59
C LEU A 24 -11.63 -6.20 -18.83
N ALA A 25 -10.38 -5.76 -18.65
CA ALA A 25 -9.20 -6.61 -18.74
C ALA A 25 -9.19 -7.67 -17.62
N HIS A 26 -9.51 -7.28 -16.39
CA HIS A 26 -9.74 -8.22 -15.29
C HIS A 26 -10.88 -9.21 -15.56
N LEU A 27 -11.96 -8.79 -16.23
CA LEU A 27 -13.06 -9.68 -16.59
C LEU A 27 -12.63 -10.67 -17.67
N ALA A 28 -11.86 -10.22 -18.67
CA ALA A 28 -11.25 -11.11 -19.67
C ALA A 28 -10.32 -12.13 -19.01
N ALA A 29 -9.54 -11.74 -18.00
CA ALA A 29 -8.65 -12.64 -17.25
C ALA A 29 -9.40 -13.78 -16.52
N THR A 30 -10.71 -13.70 -16.30
CA THR A 30 -11.49 -14.85 -15.75
C THR A 30 -11.58 -16.03 -16.70
N ARG A 31 -11.38 -15.78 -18.01
CA ARG A 31 -11.46 -16.78 -19.08
C ARG A 31 -10.14 -17.49 -19.34
N SER A 32 -9.06 -17.03 -18.72
CA SER A 32 -7.74 -17.64 -18.71
C SER A 32 -7.78 -19.12 -18.39
N THR A 33 -7.19 -19.93 -19.26
CA THR A 33 -7.02 -21.38 -19.01
C THR A 33 -5.63 -21.71 -18.46
N CYS A 34 -4.69 -20.76 -18.53
CA CYS A 34 -3.40 -20.88 -17.89
C CYS A 34 -3.38 -20.15 -16.54
N ASN A 35 -3.19 -20.92 -15.46
CA ASN A 35 -3.06 -20.40 -14.09
C ASN A 35 -1.69 -19.74 -13.79
N ARG A 36 -0.83 -19.53 -14.79
CA ARG A 36 0.43 -18.79 -14.64
C ARG A 36 0.20 -17.35 -15.06
N GLY A 37 0.26 -16.44 -14.09
CA GLY A 37 -0.07 -15.03 -14.27
C GLY A 37 -0.31 -14.37 -12.92
N VAL A 38 -1.17 -13.35 -12.92
CA VAL A 38 -1.44 -12.49 -11.75
C VAL A 38 -2.80 -12.85 -11.14
N PRO A 39 -3.06 -12.58 -9.84
CA PRO A 39 -4.36 -12.84 -9.25
C PRO A 39 -5.49 -12.17 -10.04
N VAL A 40 -6.51 -12.94 -10.43
CA VAL A 40 -7.59 -12.43 -11.27
C VAL A 40 -8.68 -11.83 -10.40
N LYS A 41 -8.81 -10.50 -10.46
CA LYS A 41 -9.81 -9.72 -9.70
C LYS A 41 -11.23 -10.28 -9.76
N TYR A 42 -11.68 -10.97 -10.81
CA TYR A 42 -13.05 -11.53 -10.86
C TYR A 42 -13.14 -13.06 -10.73
N ALA A 43 -12.02 -13.78 -10.60
CA ALA A 43 -11.99 -15.25 -10.54
C ALA A 43 -10.79 -15.67 -9.68
N LYS A 44 -11.00 -15.67 -8.37
CA LYS A 44 -10.05 -15.00 -7.49
C LYS A 44 -9.10 -15.96 -6.75
N ASP A 45 -9.37 -17.26 -6.87
CA ASP A 45 -8.44 -18.40 -6.66
C ASP A 45 -7.62 -18.72 -7.92
N ARG A 46 -7.92 -18.03 -9.05
CA ARG A 46 -7.22 -18.21 -10.31
C ARG A 46 -6.22 -17.09 -10.50
N LYS A 47 -5.06 -17.48 -11.00
CA LYS A 47 -4.12 -16.57 -11.63
C LYS A 47 -4.36 -16.59 -13.13
N GLY A 48 -4.04 -15.50 -13.80
CA GLY A 48 -4.28 -15.31 -15.22
C GLY A 48 -3.83 -13.92 -15.65
N VAL A 49 -3.89 -13.66 -16.94
CA VAL A 49 -3.67 -12.33 -17.51
C VAL A 49 -4.79 -12.09 -18.50
N GLY A 50 -5.38 -10.89 -18.44
CA GLY A 50 -6.36 -10.42 -19.40
C GLY A 50 -5.91 -9.10 -19.99
N ALA A 51 -6.23 -8.90 -21.26
CA ALA A 51 -5.89 -7.71 -22.02
C ALA A 51 -7.12 -7.19 -22.78
N VAL A 52 -7.25 -5.88 -22.82
CA VAL A 52 -8.25 -5.14 -23.60
C VAL A 52 -7.52 -4.15 -24.48
N ILE A 53 -7.85 -4.13 -25.76
CA ILE A 53 -7.44 -3.07 -26.68
C ILE A 53 -8.64 -2.15 -26.86
N ALA A 54 -8.45 -0.85 -26.62
CA ALA A 54 -9.50 0.15 -26.74
C ALA A 54 -9.01 1.40 -27.49
N GLY A 55 -9.91 1.99 -28.26
CA GLY A 55 -9.74 3.25 -28.98
C GLY A 55 -11.08 3.99 -28.96
N ASP A 56 -11.08 5.32 -29.04
CA ASP A 56 -12.31 6.15 -29.06
C ASP A 56 -13.36 5.80 -27.98
N LYS A 57 -12.88 5.36 -26.80
CA LYS A 57 -13.72 4.93 -25.67
C LYS A 57 -14.61 3.71 -25.96
N VAL A 58 -14.22 2.87 -26.92
CA VAL A 58 -14.82 1.56 -27.20
C VAL A 58 -13.80 0.42 -27.11
N THR A 59 -14.28 -0.76 -26.73
CA THR A 59 -13.48 -2.00 -26.72
C THR A 59 -13.34 -2.54 -28.13
N LEU A 60 -12.12 -2.56 -28.66
CA LEU A 60 -11.78 -3.03 -30.01
C LEU A 60 -11.52 -4.55 -30.00
N ALA A 61 -10.80 -5.05 -28.99
CA ALA A 61 -10.54 -6.47 -28.81
C ALA A 61 -10.29 -6.84 -27.35
N THR A 62 -10.50 -8.12 -27.04
CA THR A 62 -10.18 -8.73 -25.75
C THR A 62 -9.27 -9.93 -25.97
N GLY A 63 -8.43 -10.22 -24.98
CA GLY A 63 -7.59 -11.40 -24.93
C GLY A 63 -7.35 -11.84 -23.50
N TYR A 64 -6.97 -13.11 -23.34
CA TYR A 64 -6.59 -13.70 -22.06
C TYR A 64 -5.55 -14.78 -22.32
N ASN A 65 -4.76 -15.14 -21.31
CA ASN A 65 -3.74 -16.18 -21.46
C ASN A 65 -4.38 -17.59 -21.54
N GLY A 66 -4.17 -18.28 -22.67
CA GLY A 66 -4.72 -19.62 -22.92
C GLY A 66 -4.15 -20.26 -24.18
N SER A 67 -4.44 -21.55 -24.40
CA SER A 67 -3.93 -22.29 -25.58
C SER A 67 -4.40 -21.70 -26.91
N ALA A 68 -3.65 -21.99 -27.97
CA ALA A 68 -4.08 -21.69 -29.33
C ALA A 68 -5.45 -22.34 -29.63
N ARG A 69 -6.26 -21.66 -30.46
CA ARG A 69 -7.65 -22.01 -30.71
C ARG A 69 -7.80 -23.44 -31.27
N GLY A 70 -8.52 -24.29 -30.55
CA GLY A 70 -8.80 -25.67 -30.95
C GLY A 70 -7.75 -26.69 -30.47
N LEU A 71 -6.82 -26.28 -29.61
CA LEU A 71 -5.89 -27.17 -28.91
C LEU A 71 -6.21 -27.21 -27.40
N ASP A 72 -5.88 -28.34 -26.78
CA ASP A 72 -6.15 -28.63 -25.37
C ASP A 72 -5.63 -27.54 -24.42
N HIS A 73 -6.40 -27.26 -23.39
CA HIS A 73 -6.15 -26.21 -22.43
C HIS A 73 -5.27 -26.64 -21.25
N CYS A 74 -4.58 -25.68 -20.61
CA CYS A 74 -3.70 -25.97 -19.49
C CYS A 74 -4.45 -26.46 -18.24
N ASP A 75 -5.74 -26.14 -18.12
CA ASP A 75 -6.65 -26.67 -17.10
C ASP A 75 -7.30 -28.01 -17.49
N GLU A 76 -7.04 -28.53 -18.70
CA GLU A 76 -7.49 -29.84 -19.18
C GLU A 76 -6.35 -30.87 -19.17
N VAL A 77 -5.19 -30.54 -19.74
CA VAL A 77 -4.05 -31.46 -19.93
C VAL A 77 -2.76 -31.02 -19.22
N GLY A 78 -2.82 -29.95 -18.42
CA GLY A 78 -1.68 -29.42 -17.69
C GLY A 78 -0.79 -28.48 -18.51
N HIS A 79 0.28 -28.00 -17.87
CA HIS A 79 1.22 -27.06 -18.49
C HIS A 79 2.34 -27.77 -19.23
N GLU A 80 2.58 -27.33 -20.46
CA GLU A 80 3.81 -27.64 -21.19
C GLU A 80 4.87 -26.61 -20.80
N ILE A 81 5.88 -27.05 -20.03
CA ILE A 81 6.90 -26.17 -19.44
C ILE A 81 8.25 -26.37 -20.13
N VAL A 82 8.84 -25.27 -20.61
CA VAL A 82 10.23 -25.21 -21.10
C VAL A 82 10.91 -24.03 -20.41
N GLU A 83 12.11 -24.24 -19.86
CA GLU A 83 12.87 -23.24 -19.09
C GLU A 83 12.08 -22.54 -17.96
N GLY A 84 11.10 -23.24 -17.37
CA GLY A 84 10.22 -22.67 -16.34
C GLY A 84 9.08 -21.79 -16.87
N HIS A 85 8.94 -21.65 -18.19
CA HIS A 85 7.86 -20.92 -18.86
C HIS A 85 6.85 -21.86 -19.52
N CYS A 86 5.56 -21.50 -19.54
CA CYS A 86 4.54 -22.33 -20.20
C CYS A 86 4.41 -21.96 -21.67
N ILE A 87 4.82 -22.86 -22.56
CA ILE A 87 4.84 -22.63 -24.02
C ILE A 87 3.51 -22.98 -24.71
N ARG A 88 2.66 -23.78 -24.07
CA ARG A 88 1.28 -24.07 -24.53
C ARG A 88 0.38 -22.83 -24.57
N THR A 89 0.71 -21.82 -23.78
CA THR A 89 -0.12 -20.64 -23.54
C THR A 89 0.27 -19.47 -24.44
N VAL A 90 -0.67 -18.98 -25.24
CA VAL A 90 -0.54 -17.67 -25.88
C VAL A 90 -0.89 -16.59 -24.86
N HIS A 91 -0.05 -15.55 -24.74
CA HIS A 91 -0.25 -14.45 -23.80
C HIS A 91 -1.49 -13.60 -24.12
N ALA A 92 -2.00 -12.88 -23.12
CA ALA A 92 -3.25 -12.14 -23.23
C ALA A 92 -3.20 -11.04 -24.30
N GLU A 93 -2.10 -10.29 -24.35
CA GLU A 93 -1.85 -9.22 -25.32
C GLU A 93 -1.80 -9.78 -26.74
N ALA A 94 -1.08 -10.87 -26.95
CA ALA A 94 -0.99 -11.56 -28.23
C ALA A 94 -2.36 -12.13 -28.67
N ASN A 95 -3.13 -12.70 -27.75
CA ASN A 95 -4.49 -13.16 -28.02
C ASN A 95 -5.46 -12.00 -28.30
N ALA A 96 -5.25 -10.82 -27.73
CA ALA A 96 -6.05 -9.62 -28.03
C ALA A 96 -5.71 -9.07 -29.42
N VAL A 97 -4.44 -9.00 -29.80
CA VAL A 97 -3.98 -8.62 -31.15
C VAL A 97 -4.50 -9.61 -32.19
N ALA A 98 -4.34 -10.92 -31.96
CA ALA A 98 -4.86 -11.95 -32.85
C ALA A 98 -6.40 -11.89 -32.98
N SER A 99 -7.09 -11.53 -31.89
CA SER A 99 -8.54 -11.29 -31.85
C SER A 99 -8.99 -10.07 -32.63
N ALA A 100 -8.18 -9.01 -32.68
CA ALA A 100 -8.43 -7.83 -33.53
C ALA A 100 -8.19 -8.16 -35.00
N ALA A 101 -7.01 -8.70 -35.31
CA ALA A 101 -6.58 -9.07 -36.67
C ALA A 101 -7.56 -10.05 -37.32
N LYS A 102 -8.00 -11.09 -36.61
CA LYS A 102 -8.98 -12.07 -37.10
C LYS A 102 -10.34 -11.45 -37.47
N ARG A 103 -10.70 -10.32 -36.84
CA ARG A 103 -11.98 -9.61 -37.07
C ARG A 103 -11.84 -8.42 -38.01
N GLY A 104 -10.64 -8.14 -38.54
CA GLY A 104 -10.37 -6.95 -39.34
C GLY A 104 -10.47 -5.63 -38.57
N VAL A 105 -10.33 -5.67 -37.24
CA VAL A 105 -10.41 -4.47 -36.39
C VAL A 105 -9.04 -3.79 -36.35
N ALA A 106 -8.96 -2.56 -36.83
CA ALA A 106 -7.76 -1.73 -36.72
C ALA A 106 -7.48 -1.35 -35.26
N ILE A 107 -6.20 -1.35 -34.89
CA ILE A 107 -5.72 -1.04 -33.53
C ILE A 107 -4.53 -0.07 -33.52
N ASP A 108 -4.22 0.55 -34.66
CA ASP A 108 -3.29 1.69 -34.71
C ASP A 108 -3.86 2.86 -33.91
N GLY A 109 -3.00 3.58 -33.18
CA GLY A 109 -3.43 4.64 -32.26
C GLY A 109 -4.04 4.15 -30.94
N ALA A 110 -4.32 2.85 -30.78
CA ALA A 110 -5.07 2.34 -29.64
C ALA A 110 -4.30 2.38 -28.31
N THR A 111 -5.05 2.26 -27.21
CA THR A 111 -4.54 1.97 -25.86
C THR A 111 -4.75 0.50 -25.51
N VAL A 112 -3.74 -0.14 -24.92
CA VAL A 112 -3.85 -1.50 -24.38
C VAL A 112 -3.89 -1.45 -22.87
N TYR A 113 -4.88 -2.10 -22.26
CA TYR A 113 -4.99 -2.31 -20.83
C TYR A 113 -4.70 -3.78 -20.55
N SER A 114 -3.65 -4.09 -19.80
CA SER A 114 -3.31 -5.47 -19.40
C SER A 114 -3.24 -5.57 -17.89
N THR A 115 -3.77 -6.66 -17.32
CA THR A 115 -3.74 -6.88 -15.87
C THR A 115 -2.31 -7.10 -15.34
N ALA A 116 -1.37 -7.43 -16.22
CA ALA A 116 0.05 -7.56 -15.95
C ALA A 116 0.88 -6.74 -16.96
N SER A 117 2.11 -6.40 -16.59
CA SER A 117 3.11 -5.87 -17.52
C SER A 117 3.33 -6.83 -18.71
N PRO A 118 3.19 -6.41 -19.97
CA PRO A 118 3.47 -7.25 -21.13
C PRO A 118 4.90 -7.79 -21.12
N CYS A 119 5.09 -8.99 -21.68
CA CYS A 119 6.45 -9.48 -21.91
C CYS A 119 7.13 -8.75 -23.08
N TYR A 120 8.46 -8.84 -23.18
CA TYR A 120 9.26 -8.23 -24.24
C TYR A 120 8.72 -8.51 -25.66
N ASP A 121 8.33 -9.75 -25.95
CA ASP A 121 7.80 -10.13 -27.26
C ASP A 121 6.39 -9.61 -27.53
N CYS A 122 5.53 -9.62 -26.51
CA CYS A 122 4.22 -8.98 -26.60
C CYS A 122 4.35 -7.47 -26.79
N PHE A 123 5.28 -6.81 -26.11
CA PHE A 123 5.50 -5.38 -26.24
C PHE A 123 5.99 -4.99 -27.64
N LYS A 124 6.93 -5.75 -28.23
CA LYS A 124 7.32 -5.61 -29.65
C LYS A 124 6.12 -5.78 -30.60
N LEU A 125 5.23 -6.74 -30.33
CA LEU A 125 4.02 -6.93 -31.12
C LEU A 125 3.09 -5.70 -31.01
N LEU A 126 2.89 -5.15 -29.81
CA LEU A 126 2.09 -3.92 -29.62
C LEU A 126 2.69 -2.71 -30.37
N ILE A 127 4.01 -2.53 -30.34
CA ILE A 127 4.72 -1.50 -31.13
C ILE A 127 4.38 -1.65 -32.62
N ASN A 128 4.55 -2.84 -33.18
CA ASN A 128 4.28 -3.11 -34.60
C ASN A 128 2.80 -2.97 -34.98
N CYS A 129 1.89 -3.07 -34.02
CA CYS A 129 0.46 -2.83 -34.21
C CYS A 129 0.05 -1.34 -34.12
N GLY A 130 0.99 -0.42 -33.87
CA GLY A 130 0.72 1.02 -33.82
C GLY A 130 0.13 1.52 -32.49
N VAL A 131 0.14 0.69 -31.44
CA VAL A 131 -0.34 1.06 -30.09
C VAL A 131 0.46 2.26 -29.57
N LYS A 132 -0.22 3.24 -28.97
CA LYS A 132 0.40 4.47 -28.45
C LYS A 132 0.50 4.54 -26.93
N ARG A 133 -0.36 3.81 -26.22
CA ARG A 133 -0.42 3.79 -24.77
C ARG A 133 -0.64 2.37 -24.26
N VAL A 134 0.04 2.01 -23.18
CA VAL A 134 -0.09 0.71 -22.51
C VAL A 134 -0.26 0.97 -21.02
N VAL A 135 -1.39 0.53 -20.46
CA VAL A 135 -1.75 0.67 -19.05
C VAL A 135 -1.68 -0.70 -18.39
N CYS A 136 -0.83 -0.86 -17.40
CA CYS A 136 -0.57 -2.12 -16.71
C CYS A 136 -1.12 -2.10 -15.28
N GLY A 137 -1.87 -3.14 -14.90
CA GLY A 137 -2.47 -3.27 -13.56
C GLY A 137 -1.53 -3.83 -12.48
N SER A 138 -0.40 -4.42 -12.87
CA SER A 138 0.66 -4.92 -11.98
C SER A 138 2.01 -5.00 -12.70
N PHE A 139 3.11 -4.82 -11.96
CA PHE A 139 4.49 -4.84 -12.46
C PHE A 139 5.20 -6.11 -11.97
N TYR A 140 5.78 -6.88 -12.89
CA TYR A 140 6.58 -8.06 -12.55
C TYR A 140 7.99 -7.91 -13.09
N GLY A 141 8.97 -7.67 -12.22
CA GLY A 141 10.38 -7.79 -12.58
C GLY A 141 10.73 -9.26 -12.84
N SER A 142 10.87 -9.64 -14.10
CA SER A 142 11.46 -10.92 -14.49
C SER A 142 12.29 -10.75 -15.76
N ARG A 143 13.04 -11.77 -16.17
CA ARG A 143 13.87 -11.72 -17.38
C ARG A 143 13.06 -11.40 -18.66
N TYR A 144 11.73 -11.54 -18.63
CA TYR A 144 10.84 -11.28 -19.76
C TYR A 144 9.64 -10.35 -19.50
N GLY A 145 9.17 -10.18 -18.26
CA GLY A 145 8.13 -9.19 -17.90
C GLY A 145 8.76 -7.95 -17.26
N ALA A 146 8.22 -6.76 -17.55
CA ALA A 146 8.55 -5.47 -16.93
C ALA A 146 10.05 -5.16 -16.72
N SER A 147 10.94 -5.74 -17.52
CA SER A 147 12.37 -5.45 -17.46
C SER A 147 12.65 -4.00 -17.86
N ASP A 148 13.80 -3.47 -17.47
CA ASP A 148 14.32 -2.18 -17.96
C ASP A 148 14.30 -2.08 -19.49
N LYS A 149 14.37 -3.24 -20.18
CA LYS A 149 14.25 -3.35 -21.64
C LYS A 149 12.86 -3.01 -22.17
N VAL A 150 11.78 -3.31 -21.45
CA VAL A 150 10.41 -2.93 -21.85
C VAL A 150 10.20 -1.43 -21.65
N VAL A 151 10.70 -0.88 -20.53
CA VAL A 151 10.68 0.57 -20.28
C VAL A 151 11.53 1.32 -21.31
N ALA A 152 12.74 0.82 -21.62
CA ALA A 152 13.60 1.38 -22.65
C ALA A 152 12.99 1.26 -24.06
N LEU A 153 12.34 0.14 -24.41
CA LEU A 153 11.60 0.00 -25.66
C LEU A 153 10.43 1.00 -25.73
N ALA A 154 9.69 1.21 -24.64
CA ALA A 154 8.60 2.17 -24.59
C ALA A 154 9.10 3.59 -24.88
N ALA A 155 10.20 3.98 -24.24
CA ALA A 155 10.85 5.27 -24.47
C ALA A 155 11.38 5.42 -25.91
N GLN A 156 12.01 4.39 -26.46
CA GLN A 156 12.53 4.38 -27.84
C GLN A 156 11.41 4.42 -28.91
N ALA A 157 10.29 3.73 -28.66
CA ALA A 157 9.15 3.66 -29.58
C ALA A 157 8.15 4.82 -29.42
N GLY A 158 8.33 5.69 -28.42
CA GLY A 158 7.39 6.77 -28.10
C GLY A 158 6.04 6.28 -27.59
N ILE A 159 6.01 5.15 -26.89
CA ILE A 159 4.80 4.57 -26.29
C ILE A 159 4.69 5.00 -24.83
N GLN A 160 3.53 5.54 -24.46
CA GLN A 160 3.20 5.89 -23.09
C GLN A 160 2.92 4.63 -22.26
N LEU A 161 3.88 4.19 -21.46
CA LEU A 161 3.73 3.08 -20.53
C LEU A 161 3.33 3.60 -19.14
N GLU A 162 2.15 3.20 -18.67
CA GLU A 162 1.58 3.63 -17.39
C GLU A 162 1.31 2.46 -16.46
N PHE A 163 1.56 2.71 -15.17
CA PHE A 163 1.20 1.79 -14.09
C PHE A 163 -0.01 2.33 -13.37
N MET A 164 -1.18 1.80 -13.74
CA MET A 164 -2.36 2.00 -12.95
C MET A 164 -2.23 1.08 -11.74
N LYS A 165 -2.16 1.65 -10.53
CA LYS A 165 -2.61 0.93 -9.33
C LYS A 165 -4.05 0.53 -9.60
N SER A 166 -4.25 -0.72 -9.99
CA SER A 166 -5.57 -1.22 -10.31
C SER A 166 -6.48 -1.06 -9.08
N TYR A 167 -7.80 -1.07 -9.30
CA TYR A 167 -8.79 -1.29 -8.24
C TYR A 167 -8.73 -2.74 -7.71
N ALA A 168 -7.51 -3.21 -7.40
CA ALA A 168 -7.13 -4.25 -6.47
C ALA A 168 -6.55 -3.63 -5.17
N ASP A 169 -6.00 -2.41 -5.22
CA ASP A 169 -5.68 -1.59 -4.04
C ASP A 169 -6.96 -0.93 -3.45
N ASN A 170 -7.89 -0.52 -4.32
CA ASN A 170 -9.23 -0.07 -3.95
C ASN A 170 -10.28 -1.09 -4.41
N ASP A 171 -11.05 -1.64 -3.48
CA ASP A 171 -12.00 -2.73 -3.72
C ASP A 171 -13.14 -2.34 -4.67
N HIS A 172 -13.32 -3.11 -5.76
CA HIS A 172 -14.66 -3.42 -6.26
C HIS A 172 -14.70 -4.83 -6.84
N SER A 173 -14.82 -5.82 -5.94
CA SER A 173 -15.12 -7.25 -6.16
C SER A 173 -14.17 -7.97 -7.13
N LEU A 174 -13.43 -9.02 -6.75
CA LEU A 174 -13.77 -10.22 -5.98
C LEU A 174 -12.42 -10.80 -5.34
N ASP A 175 -12.39 -11.37 -4.10
CA ASP A 175 -11.20 -11.95 -3.34
C ASP A 175 -11.53 -13.31 -2.55
N PRO A 176 -10.79 -14.48 -2.56
CA PRO A 176 -10.88 -15.43 -1.41
C PRO A 176 -9.61 -16.25 -1.04
N ASP A 177 -8.78 -16.73 -1.98
CA ASP A 177 -7.37 -17.09 -1.76
C ASP A 177 -6.49 -15.86 -1.44
N THR A 178 -7.12 -14.84 -0.87
CA THR A 178 -6.68 -14.38 0.44
C THR A 178 -6.38 -15.54 1.41
N MET A 179 -5.15 -16.08 1.32
CA MET A 179 -4.30 -16.16 2.52
C MET A 179 -3.53 -14.86 2.76
N ARG A 180 -4.13 -13.72 2.38
CA ARG A 180 -4.27 -12.67 3.39
C ARG A 180 -4.99 -13.32 4.56
N LEU A 181 -4.22 -13.57 5.62
CA LEU A 181 -4.64 -13.24 6.96
C LEU A 181 -5.79 -12.19 6.89
N ASP A 182 -7.03 -12.61 7.20
CA ASP A 182 -8.26 -12.08 6.55
C ASP A 182 -8.57 -10.60 6.83
N THR A 183 -8.09 -9.71 5.94
CA THR A 183 -8.40 -8.28 5.94
C THR A 183 -9.70 -7.90 5.23
N LYS A 184 -10.49 -8.89 4.79
CA LYS A 184 -11.79 -8.67 4.13
C LYS A 184 -12.86 -9.64 4.62
N SER A 185 -12.78 -10.04 5.89
CA SER A 185 -13.88 -10.75 6.51
C SER A 185 -15.13 -9.89 6.39
N SER A 186 -16.14 -10.41 5.69
CA SER A 186 -17.47 -9.81 5.65
C SER A 186 -18.10 -9.74 7.04
N ASP A 187 -17.54 -10.51 7.99
CA ASP A 187 -17.77 -10.35 9.42
C ASP A 187 -16.60 -9.59 10.08
N ARG A 188 -16.59 -8.24 9.96
CA ARG A 188 -15.58 -7.32 10.53
C ARG A 188 -15.60 -7.23 12.07
N LYS A 189 -15.85 -8.34 12.77
CA LYS A 189 -15.98 -8.42 14.22
C LYS A 189 -14.64 -8.67 14.88
N LEU A 190 -14.08 -7.64 15.51
CA LEU A 190 -13.02 -7.81 16.50
C LEU A 190 -13.60 -8.59 17.69
N LYS A 191 -13.20 -9.85 17.89
CA LYS A 191 -13.68 -10.63 19.03
C LYS A 191 -12.93 -10.20 20.28
N ILE A 192 -13.67 -9.87 21.33
CA ILE A 192 -13.14 -9.44 22.62
C ILE A 192 -13.64 -10.41 23.69
N LYS A 193 -12.72 -10.97 24.47
CA LYS A 193 -13.02 -11.82 25.63
C LYS A 193 -12.73 -11.05 26.89
N LYS A 194 -13.74 -10.83 27.73
CA LYS A 194 -13.50 -10.43 29.13
C LYS A 194 -12.77 -11.55 29.86
N LEU A 195 -11.63 -11.22 30.47
CA LEU A 195 -10.87 -12.07 31.38
C LEU A 195 -11.26 -11.80 32.83
N ARG A 196 -11.67 -10.56 33.15
CA ARG A 196 -12.29 -10.19 34.43
C ARG A 196 -13.74 -9.72 34.23
N PRO A 197 -14.67 -9.97 35.18
CA PRO A 197 -16.08 -9.58 35.01
C PRO A 197 -16.32 -8.07 34.89
N ASP A 198 -15.52 -7.29 35.63
CA ASP A 198 -15.49 -5.82 35.73
C ASP A 198 -14.89 -5.11 34.51
N ALA A 199 -14.24 -5.86 33.60
CA ALA A 199 -13.62 -5.31 32.40
C ALA A 199 -14.63 -4.57 31.51
N THR A 200 -14.29 -3.36 31.06
CA THR A 200 -15.13 -2.59 30.13
C THR A 200 -14.80 -2.94 28.67
N ILE A 201 -15.82 -3.08 27.82
CA ILE A 201 -15.62 -3.38 26.40
C ILE A 201 -15.22 -2.08 25.67
N PRO A 202 -14.08 -2.07 24.93
CA PRO A 202 -13.66 -0.94 24.12
C PRO A 202 -14.70 -0.51 23.09
N ASN A 203 -14.73 0.79 22.80
CA ASN A 203 -15.65 1.40 21.85
C ASN A 203 -14.99 2.60 21.15
N PHE A 204 -15.50 2.95 19.98
CA PHE A 204 -15.21 4.23 19.34
C PHE A 204 -16.09 5.30 20.01
N ALA A 205 -15.51 6.43 20.40
CA ALA A 205 -16.26 7.47 21.10
C ALA A 205 -17.20 8.25 20.16
N ARG A 206 -16.87 8.33 18.87
CA ARG A 206 -17.62 9.00 17.81
C ARG A 206 -17.53 8.23 16.50
N GLU A 207 -18.47 8.50 15.60
CA GLU A 207 -18.39 8.05 14.22
C GLU A 207 -17.17 8.68 13.52
N GLY A 208 -16.35 7.84 12.88
CA GLY A 208 -15.10 8.26 12.22
C GLY A 208 -13.86 8.32 13.12
N ASP A 209 -13.97 8.09 14.44
CA ASP A 209 -12.79 7.97 15.31
C ASP A 209 -11.96 6.73 14.91
N ALA A 210 -10.64 6.89 14.78
CA ALA A 210 -9.74 5.80 14.39
C ALA A 210 -9.39 4.83 15.54
N GLY A 211 -9.55 5.27 16.79
CA GLY A 211 -9.11 4.55 17.98
C GLY A 211 -10.26 3.98 18.82
N LEU A 212 -10.13 2.72 19.22
CA LEU A 212 -10.94 2.08 20.25
C LEU A 212 -10.46 2.53 21.63
N ASP A 213 -11.28 3.25 22.39
CA ASP A 213 -10.95 3.66 23.76
C ASP A 213 -10.75 2.41 24.65
N LEU A 214 -9.58 2.30 25.28
CA LEU A 214 -9.22 1.26 26.25
C LEU A 214 -9.41 1.74 27.68
N TYR A 215 -9.84 0.82 28.54
CA TYR A 215 -10.26 1.07 29.91
C TYR A 215 -9.42 0.24 30.89
N THR A 216 -9.11 0.78 32.07
CA THR A 216 -8.52 -0.04 33.14
C THR A 216 -9.58 -0.69 34.03
N VAL A 217 -9.16 -1.73 34.75
CA VAL A 217 -9.94 -2.46 35.77
C VAL A 217 -9.40 -2.26 37.18
N ASP A 218 -8.27 -1.57 37.34
CA ASP A 218 -7.60 -1.36 38.62
C ASP A 218 -7.54 0.13 38.97
N ASN A 219 -7.52 0.43 40.27
CA ASN A 219 -7.13 1.75 40.76
C ASN A 219 -5.59 1.77 40.87
N LEU A 220 -4.95 2.79 40.32
CA LEU A 220 -3.50 2.87 40.19
C LEU A 220 -3.02 4.28 40.53
N ASN A 221 -2.04 4.39 41.40
CA ASN A 221 -1.30 5.63 41.61
C ASN A 221 0.05 5.43 40.92
N ILE A 222 0.40 6.32 39.99
CA ILE A 222 1.62 6.22 39.18
C ILE A 222 2.55 7.36 39.54
N ASP A 223 3.67 7.06 40.18
CA ASP A 223 4.63 8.07 40.64
C ASP A 223 5.41 8.71 39.48
N PRO A 224 5.93 9.94 39.62
CA PRO A 224 6.79 10.58 38.62
C PRO A 224 7.96 9.68 38.18
N GLY A 225 8.08 9.44 36.87
CA GLY A 225 9.10 8.55 36.29
C GLY A 225 8.80 7.05 36.40
N GLU A 226 7.72 6.64 37.10
CA GLU A 226 7.32 5.24 37.18
C GLU A 226 6.86 4.70 35.81
N ARG A 227 7.10 3.42 35.57
CA ARG A 227 6.56 2.66 34.43
C ARG A 227 5.66 1.55 34.92
N VAL A 228 4.38 1.60 34.54
CA VAL A 228 3.34 0.66 34.96
C VAL A 228 2.77 -0.11 33.77
N LYS A 229 2.41 -1.37 34.02
CA LYS A 229 1.66 -2.22 33.09
C LYS A 229 0.19 -2.18 33.49
N VAL A 230 -0.63 -1.39 32.80
CA VAL A 230 -2.03 -1.15 33.18
C VAL A 230 -2.92 -2.29 32.71
N ALA A 231 -3.59 -2.98 33.63
CA ALA A 231 -4.54 -4.04 33.31
C ALA A 231 -5.82 -3.48 32.66
N THR A 232 -6.40 -4.23 31.72
CA THR A 232 -7.67 -3.89 31.05
C THR A 232 -8.75 -4.95 31.26
N GLY A 233 -8.38 -6.13 31.76
CA GLY A 233 -9.25 -7.26 31.97
C GLY A 233 -9.81 -7.87 30.68
N ILE A 234 -9.25 -7.57 29.50
CA ILE A 234 -9.70 -8.12 28.19
C ILE A 234 -8.57 -8.76 27.39
N ALA A 235 -8.90 -9.81 26.64
CA ALA A 235 -8.10 -10.32 25.52
C ALA A 235 -8.82 -10.03 24.19
N MET A 236 -8.05 -9.92 23.11
CA MET A 236 -8.59 -9.67 21.77
C MET A 236 -8.12 -10.75 20.77
N GLU A 237 -9.01 -11.09 19.84
CA GLU A 237 -8.65 -11.77 18.60
C GLU A 237 -8.52 -10.72 17.50
N ILE A 238 -7.39 -10.00 17.50
CA ILE A 238 -7.05 -9.09 16.40
C ILE A 238 -6.98 -9.94 15.13
N PRO A 239 -7.71 -9.56 14.05
CA PRO A 239 -7.69 -10.38 12.85
C PRO A 239 -6.26 -10.49 12.34
N PRO A 240 -5.84 -11.71 11.95
CA PRO A 240 -4.76 -11.90 11.01
C PRO A 240 -4.58 -10.71 10.03
N GLY A 241 -3.34 -10.23 9.85
CA GLY A 241 -3.00 -9.24 8.81
C GLY A 241 -3.12 -7.80 9.26
N TYR A 242 -3.68 -7.60 10.46
CA TYR A 242 -3.63 -6.34 11.19
C TYR A 242 -2.73 -6.46 12.42
N VAL A 243 -2.29 -5.30 12.87
CA VAL A 243 -1.65 -5.05 14.16
C VAL A 243 -2.56 -4.15 14.99
N GLY A 244 -2.65 -4.41 16.29
CA GLY A 244 -3.22 -3.46 17.23
C GLY A 244 -2.13 -2.50 17.71
N LEU A 245 -2.30 -1.21 17.49
CA LEU A 245 -1.37 -0.18 17.93
C LEU A 245 -2.02 0.62 19.07
N ILE A 246 -1.49 0.45 20.28
CA ILE A 246 -1.92 1.22 21.45
C ILE A 246 -1.25 2.60 21.39
N TRP A 247 -2.07 3.64 21.41
CA TRP A 247 -1.69 5.04 21.32
C TRP A 247 -2.18 5.84 22.52
N ASP A 248 -1.49 6.96 22.77
CA ASP A 248 -1.89 7.95 23.76
C ASP A 248 -3.26 8.53 23.45
N ARG A 249 -4.06 8.81 24.49
CA ARG A 249 -5.20 9.72 24.37
C ARG A 249 -4.70 11.12 24.65
N THR A 250 -4.88 12.07 23.73
CA THR A 250 -4.33 13.44 23.85
C THR A 250 -4.67 14.09 25.19
N GLY A 251 -5.89 13.90 25.70
CA GLY A 251 -6.30 14.43 27.00
C GLY A 251 -5.60 13.78 28.20
N VAL A 252 -5.29 12.49 28.15
CA VAL A 252 -4.58 11.76 29.21
C VAL A 252 -3.09 12.13 29.18
N SER A 253 -2.49 12.14 27.99
CA SER A 253 -1.07 12.43 27.84
C SER A 253 -0.72 13.90 28.10
N PHE A 254 -1.44 14.84 27.50
CA PHE A 254 -1.12 16.26 27.64
C PHE A 254 -1.48 16.84 29.01
N LYS A 255 -2.60 16.40 29.62
CA LYS A 255 -3.06 16.98 30.90
C LYS A 255 -2.55 16.28 32.15
N ARG A 256 -2.11 15.03 32.04
CA ARG A 256 -1.70 14.19 33.18
C ARG A 256 -0.27 13.64 33.03
N GLY A 257 0.43 13.96 31.94
CA GLY A 257 1.79 13.48 31.69
C GLY A 257 1.93 11.96 31.56
N LEU A 258 0.89 11.21 31.19
CA LEU A 258 1.02 9.78 30.95
C LEU A 258 1.37 9.48 29.49
N LYS A 259 2.41 8.69 29.27
CA LYS A 259 2.90 8.33 27.92
C LYS A 259 2.86 6.81 27.71
N ILE A 260 2.24 6.37 26.61
CA ILE A 260 2.34 5.00 26.13
C ILE A 260 3.77 4.69 25.69
N ILE A 261 4.34 3.60 26.21
CA ILE A 261 5.70 3.12 25.92
C ILE A 261 5.65 1.72 25.29
N GLY A 262 5.80 1.65 23.96
CA GLY A 262 5.54 0.44 23.18
C GLY A 262 4.13 0.46 22.59
N GLY A 263 3.41 -0.66 22.63
CA GLY A 263 2.00 -0.72 22.21
C GLY A 263 1.70 -1.56 20.95
N VAL A 264 2.65 -2.32 20.42
CA VAL A 264 2.42 -3.28 19.34
C VAL A 264 1.75 -4.54 19.89
N VAL A 265 0.59 -4.91 19.35
CA VAL A 265 -0.16 -6.13 19.69
C VAL A 265 -0.37 -6.98 18.43
N ASP A 266 0.29 -8.13 18.39
CA ASP A 266 0.23 -9.06 17.26
C ASP A 266 -1.12 -9.77 17.10
N SER A 267 -1.49 -10.10 15.86
CA SER A 267 -2.69 -10.91 15.55
C SER A 267 -2.64 -12.35 16.11
N SER A 268 -1.47 -12.83 16.54
CA SER A 268 -1.28 -14.11 17.24
C SER A 268 -1.40 -14.01 18.76
N TYR A 269 -1.40 -12.80 19.33
CA TYR A 269 -1.50 -12.61 20.78
C TYR A 269 -2.92 -12.92 21.29
N ARG A 270 -3.03 -13.68 22.39
CA ARG A 270 -4.31 -14.04 23.03
C ARG A 270 -4.32 -13.80 24.55
N GLY A 271 -3.27 -13.15 25.07
CA GLY A 271 -3.20 -12.71 26.45
C GLY A 271 -4.04 -11.46 26.71
N GLU A 272 -3.95 -10.94 27.93
CA GLU A 272 -4.58 -9.68 28.30
C GLU A 272 -3.89 -8.48 27.61
N ILE A 273 -4.68 -7.53 27.13
CA ILE A 273 -4.17 -6.28 26.56
C ILE A 273 -3.69 -5.38 27.70
N PHE A 274 -2.42 -4.97 27.66
CA PHE A 274 -1.83 -4.08 28.65
C PHE A 274 -1.28 -2.81 27.98
N PRO A 275 -1.94 -1.65 28.11
CA PRO A 275 -1.31 -0.35 27.92
C PRO A 275 -0.12 -0.21 28.89
N LEU A 276 1.09 -0.13 28.32
CA LEU A 276 2.31 0.13 29.06
C LEU A 276 2.47 1.65 29.16
N MET A 277 2.53 2.19 30.37
CA MET A 277 2.58 3.63 30.61
C MET A 277 3.84 4.03 31.36
N ALA A 278 4.36 5.20 31.04
CA ALA A 278 5.29 5.95 31.87
C ALA A 278 4.62 7.24 32.33
N ASN A 279 4.80 7.61 33.60
CA ASN A 279 4.51 8.99 34.04
C ASN A 279 5.73 9.87 33.73
N ILE A 280 5.51 10.87 32.87
CA ILE A 280 6.51 11.86 32.44
C ILE A 280 6.19 13.27 32.98
N SER A 281 5.25 13.39 33.93
CA SER A 281 5.06 14.60 34.74
C SER A 281 5.91 14.55 36.03
N ASP A 282 5.82 15.63 36.79
CA ASP A 282 6.39 15.83 38.13
C ASP A 282 5.39 15.55 39.28
N GLU A 283 4.15 15.19 38.97
CA GLU A 283 3.09 14.87 39.96
C GLU A 283 2.68 13.38 39.93
N GLN A 284 2.21 12.85 41.07
CA GLN A 284 1.62 11.49 41.11
C GLN A 284 0.27 11.49 40.37
N VAL A 285 0.03 10.45 39.56
CA VAL A 285 -1.14 10.37 38.70
C VAL A 285 -2.07 9.23 39.14
N GLU A 286 -3.26 9.56 39.66
CA GLU A 286 -4.27 8.59 40.11
C GLU A 286 -5.24 8.18 38.98
N ILE A 287 -5.17 6.94 38.51
CA ILE A 287 -6.14 6.35 37.58
C ILE A 287 -7.17 5.54 38.38
N SER A 288 -8.45 5.76 38.09
CA SER A 288 -9.55 4.96 38.67
C SER A 288 -9.94 3.78 37.78
N ALA A 289 -10.39 2.68 38.38
CA ALA A 289 -11.00 1.56 37.69
C ALA A 289 -12.19 2.04 36.83
N GLY A 290 -12.25 1.60 35.58
CA GLY A 290 -13.22 2.07 34.59
C GLY A 290 -12.85 3.38 33.87
N GLU A 291 -11.69 3.99 34.15
CA GLU A 291 -11.24 5.18 33.40
C GLU A 291 -10.69 4.81 32.00
N LYS A 292 -10.90 5.72 31.04
CA LYS A 292 -10.36 5.66 29.67
C LYS A 292 -8.91 6.14 29.57
N ILE A 293 -7.99 5.18 29.56
CA ILE A 293 -6.55 5.36 29.73
C ILE A 293 -5.77 5.52 28.41
N ALA A 294 -6.11 4.74 27.39
CA ALA A 294 -5.39 4.62 26.13
C ALA A 294 -6.37 4.41 24.97
N GLN A 295 -5.91 4.40 23.73
CA GLN A 295 -6.74 4.00 22.59
C GLN A 295 -5.99 2.99 21.71
N MET A 296 -6.70 2.09 21.02
CA MET A 296 -6.11 1.13 20.09
C MET A 296 -6.58 1.37 18.66
N VAL A 297 -5.64 1.55 17.73
CA VAL A 297 -5.91 1.58 16.29
C VAL A 297 -5.62 0.19 15.72
N ILE A 298 -6.55 -0.38 14.96
CA ILE A 298 -6.35 -1.64 14.24
C ILE A 298 -5.90 -1.31 12.82
N GLN A 299 -4.64 -1.58 12.49
CA GLN A 299 -4.01 -1.14 11.23
C GLN A 299 -3.52 -2.34 10.40
N PRO A 300 -3.77 -2.41 9.08
CA PRO A 300 -3.18 -3.43 8.22
C PRO A 300 -1.67 -3.20 8.09
N PHE A 301 -0.88 -4.27 8.00
CA PHE A 301 0.57 -4.18 7.86
C PHE A 301 1.13 -5.18 6.83
N SER A 302 2.27 -4.83 6.23
CA SER A 302 3.02 -5.73 5.36
C SER A 302 4.05 -6.53 6.14
N ARG A 303 4.27 -7.78 5.72
CA ARG A 303 5.41 -8.61 6.14
C ARG A 303 6.33 -8.79 4.94
N PRO A 304 7.30 -7.89 4.70
CA PRO A 304 8.26 -8.06 3.62
C PRO A 304 9.18 -9.26 3.91
N GLU A 305 9.63 -9.93 2.84
CA GLU A 305 10.79 -10.81 2.93
C GLU A 305 12.05 -9.96 3.13
N ILE A 306 13.01 -10.46 3.93
CA ILE A 306 14.24 -9.74 4.25
C ILE A 306 15.34 -10.22 3.31
N GLU A 307 15.80 -9.33 2.43
CA GLU A 307 16.94 -9.55 1.54
C GLU A 307 18.20 -8.89 2.11
N LEU A 308 19.33 -9.60 2.09
CA LEU A 308 20.63 -9.08 2.49
C LEU A 308 21.39 -8.58 1.25
N THR A 309 21.74 -7.29 1.24
CA THR A 309 22.46 -6.62 0.16
C THR A 309 23.60 -5.76 0.70
N ASN A 310 24.63 -5.53 -0.12
CA ASN A 310 25.70 -4.58 0.17
C ASN A 310 25.37 -3.14 -0.27
N GLU A 311 24.34 -2.96 -1.09
CA GLU A 311 23.97 -1.68 -1.70
C GLU A 311 22.45 -1.45 -1.65
N ILE A 312 22.04 -0.20 -1.43
CA ILE A 312 20.65 0.26 -1.50
C ILE A 312 20.57 1.50 -2.40
N SER A 313 19.39 1.77 -2.97
CA SER A 313 19.21 2.91 -3.88
C SER A 313 19.32 4.26 -3.16
N GLN A 314 19.92 5.23 -3.86
CA GLN A 314 19.96 6.61 -3.40
C GLN A 314 18.59 7.27 -3.55
N THR A 315 18.26 8.16 -2.61
CA THR A 315 17.01 8.95 -2.61
C THR A 315 17.33 10.42 -2.39
N GLU A 316 16.41 11.32 -2.75
CA GLU A 316 16.54 12.77 -2.50
C GLU A 316 16.83 13.10 -1.02
N ARG A 317 16.33 12.27 -0.09
CA ARG A 317 16.54 12.43 1.36
C ARG A 317 17.88 11.89 1.84
N GLY A 318 18.45 10.90 1.14
CA GLY A 318 19.70 10.24 1.50
C GLY A 318 19.76 9.81 2.98
N GLU A 319 20.88 10.10 3.63
CA GLU A 319 21.15 9.79 5.04
C GLU A 319 20.60 10.84 6.03
N GLN A 320 19.83 11.83 5.58
CA GLN A 320 19.45 12.96 6.44
C GLN A 320 18.41 12.60 7.51
N MET A 321 18.61 13.10 8.73
CA MET A 321 17.74 12.88 9.89
C MET A 321 17.55 14.19 10.70
N PHE A 322 16.65 14.17 11.68
CA PHE A 322 16.47 15.23 12.70
C PHE A 322 16.23 16.66 12.17
N GLY A 323 15.19 16.86 11.35
CA GLY A 323 14.75 18.21 10.95
C GLY A 323 15.64 18.90 9.91
N SER A 324 16.32 18.13 9.05
CA SER A 324 17.20 18.64 7.99
C SER A 324 16.53 19.60 6.97
N SER A 325 15.19 19.67 6.97
CA SER A 325 14.37 20.61 6.19
C SER A 325 14.24 22.01 6.81
N ASP A 326 14.49 22.17 8.11
CA ASP A 326 13.92 23.28 8.89
C ASP A 326 14.92 24.42 9.17
N LEU A 327 16.17 24.28 8.69
CA LEU A 327 17.17 25.34 8.74
C LEU A 327 17.04 26.25 7.52
N LYS A 328 16.51 27.47 7.72
CA LYS A 328 16.65 28.54 6.72
C LYS A 328 18.15 28.78 6.45
N PRO A 329 18.60 28.83 5.18
CA PRO A 329 19.99 29.13 4.88
C PRO A 329 20.32 30.55 5.39
N ILE A 330 21.24 30.62 6.35
CA ILE A 330 21.77 31.88 6.87
C ILE A 330 22.59 32.51 5.74
N SER A 331 22.29 33.75 5.36
CA SER A 331 23.02 34.40 4.27
C SER A 331 24.47 34.68 4.68
N GLN A 332 25.38 34.73 3.71
CA GLN A 332 26.77 35.18 3.92
C GLN A 332 26.84 36.55 4.62
N ASP A 333 25.86 37.43 4.40
CA ASP A 333 25.81 38.74 5.03
C ASP A 333 25.26 38.70 6.47
N ASP A 334 24.43 37.72 6.81
CA ASP A 334 24.02 37.48 8.20
C ASP A 334 25.15 36.83 9.02
N ILE A 335 25.96 35.97 8.40
CA ILE A 335 27.19 35.44 9.02
C ILE A 335 28.17 36.59 9.35
N LYS A 336 28.39 37.52 8.41
CA LYS A 336 29.27 38.70 8.61
C LYS A 336 28.79 39.65 9.70
N LYS A 337 27.49 39.73 10.00
CA LYS A 337 26.95 40.59 11.08
C LYS A 337 27.27 40.08 12.48
N VAL A 338 27.47 38.77 12.65
CA VAL A 338 27.67 38.12 13.95
C VAL A 338 29.15 37.85 14.24
N ILE A 339 29.96 37.57 13.21
CA ILE A 339 31.40 37.36 13.37
C ILE A 339 32.15 38.71 13.41
N LYS A 340 32.37 39.24 14.61
CA LYS A 340 33.46 40.21 14.84
C LYS A 340 34.78 39.47 14.99
N ILE A 341 35.59 39.45 13.93
CA ILE A 341 36.99 39.02 14.01
C ILE A 341 37.79 40.16 14.66
N ASN A 342 38.05 40.04 15.97
CA ASN A 342 39.11 40.82 16.61
C ASN A 342 40.44 40.09 16.35
N ASN A 343 41.24 40.57 15.38
CA ASN A 343 42.63 40.11 15.22
C ASN A 343 43.48 40.69 16.36
N PRO A 344 44.17 39.87 17.18
CA PRO A 344 44.98 40.34 18.30
C PRO A 344 46.49 40.41 17.97
N GLU A 345 46.87 40.66 16.71
CA GLU A 345 48.28 40.67 16.26
C GLU A 345 48.64 41.88 15.36
N GLU A 346 48.19 43.08 15.71
CA GLU A 346 48.86 44.34 15.30
C GLU A 346 48.88 45.35 16.45
N ASP A 347 49.53 45.01 17.57
CA ASP A 347 50.06 46.07 18.45
C ASP A 347 51.34 45.64 19.20
N ASN A 348 52.28 46.60 19.27
CA ASN A 348 53.53 46.63 20.06
C ASN A 348 54.65 45.61 19.78
N GLY A 349 55.82 46.16 19.41
CA GLY A 349 56.97 45.90 20.29
C GLY A 349 58.36 45.63 19.69
N SER A 350 58.76 46.18 18.54
CA SER A 350 60.18 46.14 18.17
C SER A 350 60.99 47.28 18.83
N GLN A 351 61.68 47.01 19.95
CA GLN A 351 63.01 47.59 20.24
C GLN A 351 63.79 46.97 21.43
N LYS A 352 64.88 46.27 21.07
CA LYS A 352 66.25 46.25 21.68
C LYS A 352 66.51 45.73 23.10
N GLY A 353 67.45 44.78 23.16
CA GLY A 353 68.29 44.39 24.31
C GLY A 353 68.85 42.98 24.09
N ARG A 354 69.91 42.72 23.31
CA ARG A 354 71.35 43.08 23.41
C ARG A 354 72.14 42.15 24.36
N TRP A 355 72.99 41.33 23.72
CA TRP A 355 73.90 40.28 24.24
C TRP A 355 73.25 38.97 24.63
#